data_AF-A0A644ZK56-F1
#
_entry.id   AF-A0A644ZK56-F1
#
_cell.length_a   1.000
_cell.length_b   1.000
_cell.length_c   1.000
_cell.angle_alpha   90.00
_cell.angle_beta   90.00
_cell.angle_gamma   90.00
#
_symmetry.space_group_name_H-M   'P 1'
#
loop_
_entity.id
_entity.type
_entity.pdbx_description
1 polymer ?
#
loop_
_entity_poly.entity_id
_entity_poly.type
_entity_poly.pdbx_seq_one_letter_code
_entity_poly.pdbx_strand_id
1 'polypeptide(L)'
;MNIDITDLLRAHDLLSDLVVINPARRQDAPEAEKSFERFDGSVDSIVREIIDTVILESGLKLVDSTTSEKQALIGRMEAKGVFKFKGAVGRVADVLGVSSQTIYRYLQNMNKE
;
A
#
# COMPACT_ATOMS: atom_id res chain seq x y z
N MET A 1 -24.10 3.64 -30.66
CA MET A 1 -24.13 4.91 -29.89
C MET A 1 -22.71 5.41 -29.81
N ASN A 2 -22.38 6.49 -30.51
CA ASN A 2 -21.05 7.09 -30.47
C ASN A 2 -21.07 8.06 -29.28
N ILE A 3 -20.43 7.69 -28.17
CA ILE A 3 -20.36 8.53 -26.98
C ILE A 3 -19.04 9.29 -27.07
N ASP A 4 -19.13 10.61 -27.14
CA ASP A 4 -17.96 11.48 -27.13
C ASP A 4 -17.34 11.46 -25.74
N ILE A 5 -16.12 10.91 -25.66
CA ILE A 5 -15.35 10.77 -24.42
C ILE A 5 -14.30 11.87 -24.26
N THR A 6 -14.28 12.87 -25.15
CA THR A 6 -13.26 13.93 -25.16
C THR A 6 -13.22 14.68 -23.84
N ASP A 7 -14.39 14.96 -23.26
CA ASP A 7 -14.46 15.66 -21.97
C ASP A 7 -14.03 14.79 -20.79
N LEU A 8 -14.22 13.46 -20.89
CA LEU A 8 -13.74 12.52 -19.88
C LEU A 8 -12.20 12.41 -19.90
N LEU A 9 -11.61 12.42 -21.10
CA LEU A 9 -10.15 12.42 -21.27
C LEU A 9 -9.52 13.72 -20.75
N ARG A 10 -10.15 14.88 -21.00
CA ARG A 10 -9.69 16.17 -20.44
C ARG A 10 -9.75 16.18 -18.91
N ALA A 11 -10.80 15.62 -18.31
CA ALA A 11 -10.91 15.52 -16.86
C ALA A 11 -9.81 14.62 -16.27
N HIS A 12 -9.49 13.52 -16.93
CA HIS A 12 -8.39 12.63 -16.54
C HIS A 12 -7.03 13.34 -16.56
N ASP A 13 -6.75 14.12 -17.62
CA ASP A 13 -5.48 14.82 -17.76
C ASP A 13 -5.30 15.91 -16.70
N LEU A 14 -6.35 16.69 -16.44
CA LEU A 14 -6.33 17.70 -15.37
C LEU A 14 -6.15 17.09 -13.97
N LEU A 15 -6.80 15.95 -13.70
CA LEU A 15 -6.62 15.22 -12.44
C LEU A 15 -5.21 14.65 -12.31
N SER A 16 -4.63 14.15 -13.41
CA SER A 16 -3.26 13.64 -13.45
C SER A 16 -2.25 14.74 -13.16
N ASP A 17 -2.41 15.92 -13.78
CA ASP A 17 -1.55 17.08 -13.52
C ASP A 17 -1.64 17.53 -12.05
N LEU A 18 -2.83 17.51 -11.46
CA LEU A 18 -3.03 17.90 -10.06
C LEU A 18 -2.33 16.95 -9.08
N VAL A 19 -2.32 15.65 -9.38
CA VAL A 19 -1.63 14.63 -8.57
C VAL A 19 -0.11 14.78 -8.63
N VAL A 20 0.42 15.29 -9.75
CA VAL A 20 1.86 15.58 -9.92
C VAL A 20 2.29 16.81 -9.12
N ILE A 21 1.38 17.76 -8.83
CA ILE A 21 1.64 18.93 -7.97
C ILE A 21 1.48 18.55 -6.48
N ASN A 22 2.06 17.43 -6.06
CA ASN A 22 2.35 17.20 -4.64
C ASN A 22 3.76 17.74 -4.35
N PRO A 23 3.92 18.82 -3.57
CA PRO A 23 5.21 19.43 -3.28
C PRO A 23 6.14 18.54 -2.42
N ALA A 24 5.77 17.30 -2.10
CA ALA A 24 6.66 16.33 -1.43
C ALA A 24 7.81 15.79 -2.32
N ARG A 25 7.88 16.17 -3.62
CA ARG A 25 9.02 15.85 -4.49
C ARG A 25 9.52 17.08 -5.24
N ARG A 26 10.32 17.93 -4.58
CA ARG A 26 11.28 18.79 -5.27
C ARG A 26 12.62 18.07 -5.35
N GLN A 27 12.89 17.48 -6.51
CA GLN A 27 14.20 16.99 -6.92
C GLN A 27 14.92 18.14 -7.64
N ASP A 28 15.94 18.72 -7.01
CA ASP A 28 16.97 19.54 -7.67
C ASP A 28 18.34 19.19 -7.03
N ALA A 29 18.97 18.11 -7.50
CA ALA A 29 20.39 17.77 -7.27
C ALA A 29 20.82 16.52 -8.10
N PRO A 30 22.12 16.34 -8.41
CA PRO A 30 22.57 15.76 -9.67
C PRO A 30 22.58 14.22 -9.75
N GLU A 31 22.68 13.74 -10.99
CA GLU A 31 22.21 12.45 -11.53
C GLU A 31 22.95 11.16 -11.10
N ALA A 32 23.55 11.11 -9.92
CA ALA A 32 24.22 9.90 -9.42
C ALA A 32 23.36 9.03 -8.49
N GLU A 33 22.18 9.49 -8.03
CA GLU A 33 21.38 8.80 -7.00
C GLU A 33 20.04 8.19 -7.48
N LYS A 34 19.66 8.39 -8.77
CA LYS A 34 18.34 7.99 -9.31
C LYS A 34 18.08 6.47 -9.33
N SER A 35 19.09 5.62 -9.21
CA SER A 35 18.94 4.16 -9.20
C SER A 35 18.43 3.62 -7.85
N PHE A 36 18.78 4.26 -6.73
CA PHE A 36 18.28 3.85 -5.41
C PHE A 36 16.83 4.27 -5.16
N GLU A 37 16.44 5.49 -5.57
CA GLU A 37 15.07 6.00 -5.38
C GLU A 37 14.01 5.25 -6.21
N ARG A 38 14.34 4.84 -7.46
CA ARG A 38 13.41 4.05 -8.28
C ARG A 38 13.17 2.65 -7.70
N PHE A 39 14.19 2.04 -7.10
CA PHE A 39 14.06 0.72 -6.49
C PHE A 39 13.20 0.79 -5.22
N ASP A 40 13.46 1.76 -4.34
CA ASP A 40 12.67 1.95 -3.11
C ASP A 40 11.20 2.28 -3.42
N GLY A 41 10.94 3.20 -4.36
CA GLY A 41 9.58 3.55 -4.78
C GLY A 41 8.81 2.38 -5.42
N SER A 42 9.49 1.51 -6.15
CA SER A 42 8.89 0.32 -6.77
C SER A 42 8.60 -0.79 -5.76
N VAL A 43 9.47 -1.00 -4.77
CA VAL A 43 9.22 -1.97 -3.69
C VAL A 43 8.06 -1.51 -2.82
N ASP A 44 8.05 -0.23 -2.50
CA ASP A 44 7.00 0.42 -1.72
C ASP A 44 5.63 0.34 -2.40
N SER A 45 5.57 0.50 -3.72
CA SER A 45 4.34 0.32 -4.51
C SER A 45 3.88 -1.14 -4.55
N ILE A 46 4.81 -2.10 -4.70
CA ILE A 46 4.48 -3.53 -4.67
C ILE A 46 3.87 -3.91 -3.32
N VAL A 47 4.45 -3.44 -2.22
CA VAL A 47 3.91 -3.69 -0.87
C VAL A 47 2.50 -3.14 -0.73
N ARG A 48 2.24 -1.91 -1.22
CA ARG A 48 0.90 -1.33 -1.23
C ARG A 48 -0.09 -2.18 -2.05
N GLU A 49 0.29 -2.55 -3.26
CA GLU A 49 -0.56 -3.35 -4.15
C GLU A 49 -0.95 -4.69 -3.52
N ILE A 50 -0.01 -5.36 -2.85
CA ILE A 50 -0.31 -6.62 -2.15
C ILE A 50 -1.28 -6.39 -0.99
N ILE A 51 -1.07 -5.33 -0.20
CA ILE A 51 -1.97 -4.98 0.92
C ILE A 51 -3.38 -4.72 0.41
N ASP A 52 -3.51 -3.87 -0.60
CA ASP A 52 -4.80 -3.50 -1.20
C ASP A 52 -5.50 -4.72 -1.81
N THR A 53 -4.75 -5.57 -2.51
CA THR A 53 -5.27 -6.83 -3.07
C THR A 53 -5.81 -7.74 -1.99
N VAL A 54 -5.07 -7.96 -0.89
CA VAL A 54 -5.52 -8.83 0.20
C VAL A 54 -6.78 -8.30 0.88
N ILE A 55 -6.88 -6.98 1.04
CA ILE A 55 -8.07 -6.34 1.62
C ILE A 55 -9.26 -6.50 0.67
N LEU A 56 -9.06 -6.22 -0.63
CA LEU A 56 -10.09 -6.34 -1.64
C LEU A 56 -10.62 -7.79 -1.76
N GLU A 57 -9.71 -8.77 -1.85
CA GLU A 57 -10.02 -10.20 -1.91
C GLU A 57 -10.78 -10.69 -0.67
N SER A 58 -10.60 -10.03 0.47
CA SER A 58 -11.29 -10.41 1.71
C SER A 58 -12.76 -9.99 1.76
N GLY A 59 -13.16 -8.98 0.97
CA GLY A 59 -14.50 -8.38 1.04
C GLY A 59 -14.83 -7.66 2.36
N LEU A 60 -13.85 -7.49 3.25
CA LEU A 60 -14.05 -6.93 4.58
C LEU A 60 -14.05 -5.39 4.55
N LYS A 61 -14.90 -4.80 5.40
CA LYS A 61 -14.80 -3.39 5.76
C LYS A 61 -13.86 -3.27 6.96
N LEU A 62 -12.70 -2.66 6.77
CA LEU A 62 -11.67 -2.56 7.82
C LEU A 62 -12.17 -1.87 9.11
N VAL A 63 -13.07 -0.90 8.97
CA VAL A 63 -13.66 -0.15 10.09
C VAL A 63 -14.46 -1.07 11.02
N ASP A 64 -15.19 -2.03 10.46
CA ASP A 64 -16.09 -2.94 11.20
C ASP A 64 -15.44 -4.31 11.45
N SER A 65 -14.19 -4.49 11.03
CA SER A 65 -13.49 -5.77 11.12
C SER A 65 -13.12 -6.14 12.56
N THR A 66 -13.40 -7.38 12.91
CA THR A 66 -13.07 -7.99 14.19
C THR A 66 -11.56 -8.25 14.32
N THR A 67 -11.10 -8.51 15.54
CA THR A 67 -9.70 -8.88 15.78
C THR A 67 -9.26 -10.13 15.01
N SER A 68 -10.12 -11.14 14.92
CA SER A 68 -9.83 -12.38 14.19
C SER A 68 -9.71 -12.14 12.68
N GLU A 69 -10.58 -11.30 12.12
CA GLU A 69 -10.51 -10.92 10.71
C GLU A 69 -9.23 -10.14 10.39
N LYS A 70 -8.82 -9.21 11.26
CA LYS A 70 -7.54 -8.52 11.12
C LYS A 70 -6.34 -9.48 11.21
N GLN A 71 -6.38 -10.47 12.09
CA GLN A 71 -5.37 -11.52 12.15
C GLN A 71 -5.32 -12.35 10.85
N ALA A 72 -6.48 -12.70 10.29
CA ALA A 72 -6.55 -13.43 9.02
C ALA A 72 -5.97 -12.60 7.85
N LEU A 73 -6.24 -11.29 7.82
CA LEU A 73 -5.63 -10.37 6.84
C LEU A 73 -4.10 -10.34 6.98
N ILE A 74 -3.59 -10.18 8.21
CA ILE A 74 -2.15 -10.17 8.49
C ILE A 74 -1.51 -11.50 8.09
N GLY A 75 -2.17 -12.63 8.34
CA GLY A 75 -1.70 -13.93 7.91
C GLY A 75 -1.62 -14.09 6.40
N ARG A 76 -2.61 -13.60 5.66
CA ARG A 76 -2.56 -13.57 4.19
C ARG A 76 -1.42 -12.69 3.67
N MET A 77 -1.16 -11.54 4.32
CA MET A 77 -0.04 -10.66 3.98
C MET A 77 1.32 -11.33 4.27
N GLU A 78 1.44 -12.05 5.40
CA GLU A 78 2.64 -12.83 5.74
C GLU A 78 2.89 -13.95 4.72
N ALA A 79 1.84 -14.69 4.33
CA ALA A 79 1.94 -15.73 3.31
C ALA A 79 2.38 -15.18 1.94
N LYS A 80 1.97 -13.94 1.60
CA LYS A 80 2.43 -13.21 0.40
C LYS A 80 3.81 -12.55 0.58
N GLY A 81 4.44 -12.68 1.75
CA GLY A 81 5.80 -12.20 2.03
C GLY A 81 5.91 -10.70 2.29
N VAL A 82 4.80 -10.01 2.58
CA VAL A 82 4.76 -8.55 2.79
C VAL A 82 5.74 -8.09 3.85
N PHE A 83 5.87 -8.82 4.95
CA PHE A 83 6.70 -8.41 6.09
C PHE A 83 8.20 -8.66 5.89
N LYS A 84 8.61 -9.21 4.74
CA LYS A 84 10.03 -9.28 4.33
C LYS A 84 10.56 -7.93 3.84
N PHE A 85 9.67 -7.02 3.47
CA PHE A 85 10.02 -5.69 3.00
C PHE A 85 10.18 -4.71 4.16
N LYS A 86 11.23 -3.89 4.10
CA LYS A 86 11.51 -2.86 5.11
C LYS A 86 10.34 -1.88 5.19
N GLY A 87 9.90 -1.56 6.41
CA GLY A 87 8.81 -0.60 6.65
C GLY A 87 7.40 -1.15 6.46
N ALA A 88 7.24 -2.38 5.95
CA ALA A 88 5.92 -2.98 5.71
C ALA A 88 5.08 -3.12 6.99
N VAL A 89 5.71 -3.42 8.12
CA VAL A 89 5.01 -3.51 9.42
C VAL A 89 4.29 -2.21 9.76
N GLY A 90 4.95 -1.06 9.62
CA GLY A 90 4.36 0.24 9.91
C GLY A 90 3.20 0.53 8.97
N ARG A 91 3.38 0.28 7.67
CA ARG A 91 2.30 0.47 6.70
C ARG A 91 1.08 -0.39 6.97
N VAL A 92 1.26 -1.68 7.26
CA VAL A 92 0.14 -2.57 7.58
C VAL A 92 -0.55 -2.14 8.87
N ALA A 93 0.22 -1.69 9.86
CA ALA A 93 -0.32 -1.15 11.11
C ALA A 93 -1.22 0.07 10.85
N ASP A 94 -0.76 1.02 10.03
CA ASP A 94 -1.52 2.22 9.64
C ASP A 94 -2.81 1.85 8.90
N VAL A 95 -2.73 0.96 7.90
CA VAL A 95 -3.88 0.54 7.09
C VAL A 95 -4.92 -0.19 7.92
N LEU A 96 -4.50 -1.08 8.83
CA LEU A 96 -5.42 -1.85 9.69
C LEU A 96 -5.88 -1.08 10.95
N GLY A 97 -5.36 0.12 11.18
CA GLY A 97 -5.66 0.94 12.35
C GLY A 97 -5.22 0.29 13.67
N VAL A 98 -4.03 -0.32 13.69
CA VAL A 98 -3.44 -0.97 14.87
C VAL A 98 -2.00 -0.51 15.08
N SER A 99 -1.40 -0.84 16.21
CA SER A 99 0.01 -0.51 16.45
C SER A 99 0.96 -1.52 15.80
N SER A 100 2.17 -1.09 15.44
CA SER A 100 3.24 -1.99 14.97
C SER A 100 3.52 -3.13 15.96
N GLN A 101 3.44 -2.86 17.27
CA GLN A 101 3.56 -3.87 18.32
C GLN A 101 2.46 -4.94 18.23
N THR A 102 1.25 -4.56 17.83
CA THR A 102 0.14 -5.50 17.59
C THR A 102 0.41 -6.40 16.39
N ILE A 103 0.96 -5.85 15.31
CA ILE A 103 1.38 -6.64 14.15
C ILE A 103 2.43 -7.69 14.56
N TYR A 104 3.51 -7.27 15.24
CA TYR A 104 4.54 -8.21 15.71
C TYR A 104 3.98 -9.30 16.63
N ARG A 105 3.08 -8.93 17.56
CA ARG A 105 2.42 -9.91 18.44
C ARG A 105 1.66 -10.96 17.64
N TYR A 106 0.92 -10.56 16.61
CA TYR A 106 0.17 -11.51 15.78
C TYR A 106 1.09 -12.39 14.93
N LEU A 107 2.12 -11.82 14.29
CA LEU A 107 3.11 -12.61 13.55
C LEU A 107 3.81 -13.64 14.44
N GLN A 108 4.18 -13.26 15.66
CA GLN A 108 4.80 -14.18 16.61
C GLN A 108 3.85 -15.30 17.04
N ASN A 109 2.55 -15.01 17.22
CA ASN A 109 1.57 -16.01 17.59
C ASN A 109 1.35 -17.04 16.46
N MET A 110 1.38 -16.60 15.20
CA MET A 110 1.22 -17.47 14.04
C MET A 110 2.42 -18.39 13.80
N ASN A 111 3.64 -17.93 14.11
CA ASN A 111 4.86 -18.73 13.97
C ASN A 111 5.08 -19.75 15.12
N LYS A 112 4.19 -19.77 16.11
CA LYS A 112 4.24 -20.70 17.26
C LYS A 112 3.31 -21.90 17.10
N GLU A 113 2.49 -21.92 16.06
CA GLU A 113 1.64 -23.04 15.66
C GLU A 113 2.35 -23.90 14.62
#